data_AF-A0A950L482-F1
#
_entry.id   AF-A0A950L482-F1
#
_cell.length_a   1.000
_cell.length_b   1.000
_cell.length_c   1.000
_cell.angle_alpha   90.00
_cell.angle_beta   90.00
_cell.angle_gamma   90.00
#
_symmetry.space_group_name_H-M   'P 1'
#
loop_
_entity.id
_entity.type
_entity.pdbx_description
1 polymer ?
#
loop_
_entity_poly.entity_id
_entity_poly.type
_entity_poly.pdbx_seq_one_letter_code
_entity_poly.pdbx_strand_id
1 'polypeptide(L)'
;MQTFMRVEFSTGTGYKAARFVVLTELPEQILEEIRAQKQSPQTRAYDVALKTAEHAQLVDPGLRIILLSNTSGKVKNPDALGEPAYVAEDGCKAWVIRRPGTDHPGTHKKPSF
;
A
#
# COMPACT_ATOMS: atom_id res chain seq x y z
N MET A 1 10.22 -12.90 -10.24
CA MET A 1 8.75 -12.92 -9.93
C MET A 1 8.37 -11.65 -9.16
N GLN A 2 7.42 -10.84 -9.64
CA GLN A 2 6.99 -9.61 -8.95
C GLN A 2 6.35 -9.94 -7.60
N THR A 3 6.82 -9.28 -6.53
CA THR A 3 6.23 -9.43 -5.20
C THR A 3 5.42 -8.20 -4.89
N PHE A 4 4.12 -8.39 -4.70
CA PHE A 4 3.24 -7.35 -4.21
C PHE A 4 3.07 -7.48 -2.70
N MET A 5 3.05 -6.35 -2.02
CA MET A 5 2.76 -6.25 -0.59
C MET A 5 1.55 -5.37 -0.41
N ARG A 6 0.59 -5.81 0.39
CA ARG A 6 -0.61 -5.05 0.75
C ARG A 6 -0.42 -4.46 2.13
N VAL A 7 -0.41 -3.14 2.21
CA VAL A 7 -0.23 -2.39 3.45
C VAL A 7 -1.52 -1.66 3.81
N GLU A 8 -2.08 -1.98 4.97
CA GLU A 8 -3.29 -1.36 5.49
C GLU A 8 -2.98 -0.43 6.65
N PHE A 9 -3.60 0.75 6.62
CA PHE A 9 -3.47 1.74 7.65
C PHE A 9 -4.83 2.21 8.17
N SER A 10 -4.83 2.69 9.41
CA SER A 10 -5.93 3.42 10.03
C SER A 10 -5.50 4.86 10.33
N THR A 11 -6.41 5.81 10.19
CA THR A 11 -6.20 7.22 10.56
C THR A 11 -6.56 7.52 12.04
N GLY A 12 -6.67 6.48 12.87
CA GLY A 12 -7.04 6.59 14.29
C GLY A 12 -7.22 5.24 14.98
N THR A 13 -7.47 5.26 16.29
CA THR A 13 -7.57 4.05 17.15
C THR A 13 -8.98 3.47 17.23
N GLY A 14 -10.01 4.19 16.79
CA GLY A 14 -11.41 3.75 16.85
C GLY A 14 -11.79 2.81 15.70
N TYR A 15 -12.80 1.96 15.92
CA TYR A 15 -13.34 1.08 14.87
C TYR A 15 -13.99 1.83 13.70
N LYS A 16 -14.37 3.10 13.92
CA LYS A 16 -14.87 4.02 12.88
C LYS A 16 -13.77 4.83 12.20
N ALA A 17 -12.51 4.67 12.61
CA ALA A 17 -11.43 5.39 11.98
C ALA A 17 -11.34 5.00 10.51
N ALA A 18 -11.14 6.01 9.65
CA ALA A 18 -10.99 5.78 8.24
C ALA A 18 -9.75 4.92 7.98
N ARG A 19 -9.85 4.03 6.99
CA ARG A 19 -8.73 3.18 6.59
C ARG A 19 -8.39 3.41 5.14
N PHE A 20 -7.12 3.22 4.84
CA PHE A 20 -6.63 3.20 3.48
C PHE A 20 -5.69 2.03 3.28
N VAL A 21 -5.57 1.66 2.02
CA VAL A 21 -4.80 0.50 1.61
C VAL A 21 -3.93 0.90 0.45
N VAL A 22 -2.65 0.63 0.59
CA VAL A 22 -1.66 0.77 -0.46
C VAL A 22 -1.17 -0.61 -0.86
N LEU A 23 -1.14 -0.86 -2.16
CA LEU A 23 -0.49 -2.00 -2.74
C LEU A 23 0.88 -1.55 -3.23
N THR A 24 1.95 -2.21 -2.81
CA THR A 24 3.31 -1.89 -3.24
C THR A 24 3.89 -3.05 -4.04
N GLU A 25 4.59 -2.73 -5.13
CA GLU A 25 5.40 -3.67 -5.90
C GLU A 25 6.85 -3.49 -5.51
N LEU A 26 7.50 -4.59 -5.12
CA LEU A 26 8.93 -4.65 -4.90
C LEU A 26 9.58 -5.36 -6.10
N PRO A 27 10.45 -4.66 -6.87
CA PRO A 27 11.21 -5.28 -7.95
C PRO A 27 12.08 -6.42 -7.43
N GLU A 28 12.33 -7.42 -8.27
CA GLU A 28 13.10 -8.61 -7.89
C GLU A 28 14.51 -8.28 -7.42
N GLN A 29 15.18 -7.33 -8.08
CA GLN A 29 16.49 -6.83 -7.67
C GLN A 29 16.48 -6.30 -6.22
N ILE A 30 15.46 -5.50 -5.86
CA ILE A 30 15.33 -4.93 -4.52
C ILE A 30 15.05 -6.05 -3.50
N LEU A 31 14.27 -7.07 -3.87
CA LEU A 31 14.06 -8.23 -3.00
C LEU A 31 15.34 -9.02 -2.75
N GLU A 32 16.19 -9.18 -3.76
CA GLU A 32 17.49 -9.83 -3.62
C GLU A 32 18.41 -9.04 -2.70
N GLU A 33 18.47 -7.71 -2.86
CA GLU A 33 19.24 -6.82 -1.98
C GLU A 33 18.76 -6.90 -0.52
N ILE A 34 17.43 -6.84 -0.30
CA ILE A 34 16.82 -6.99 1.02
C ILE A 34 17.19 -8.34 1.66
N ARG A 35 17.16 -9.43 0.88
CA ARG A 35 17.55 -10.78 1.35
C ARG A 35 19.03 -10.85 1.70
N ALA A 36 19.90 -10.27 0.86
CA ALA A 36 21.34 -10.22 1.10
C ALA A 36 21.67 -9.49 2.42
N GLN A 37 20.89 -8.44 2.73
CA GLN A 37 21.01 -7.68 3.97
C GLN A 37 20.27 -8.32 5.17
N LYS A 38 19.65 -9.49 4.98
CA LYS A 38 18.81 -10.18 5.99
C LYS A 38 17.70 -9.31 6.56
N GLN A 39 17.17 -8.40 5.74
CA GLN A 39 16.07 -7.52 6.09
C GLN A 39 14.72 -8.10 5.63
N SER A 40 13.65 -7.49 6.12
CA SER A 40 12.28 -7.89 5.82
C SER A 40 11.71 -7.06 4.66
N PRO A 41 11.15 -7.69 3.60
CA PRO A 41 10.45 -6.97 2.53
C PRO A 41 9.31 -6.08 3.04
N GLN A 42 8.69 -6.46 4.16
CA GLN A 42 7.65 -5.69 4.83
C GLN A 42 8.15 -4.30 5.23
N THR A 43 9.40 -4.17 5.69
CA THR A 43 9.97 -2.87 6.08
C THR A 43 9.98 -1.92 4.88
N ARG A 44 10.51 -2.38 3.73
CA ARG A 44 10.53 -1.56 2.52
C ARG A 44 9.14 -1.24 2.00
N ALA A 45 8.24 -2.23 1.99
CA ALA A 45 6.85 -2.04 1.60
C ALA A 45 6.13 -1.00 2.47
N TYR A 46 6.39 -0.99 3.78
CA TYR A 46 5.85 -0.01 4.70
C TYR A 46 6.34 1.41 4.38
N ASP A 47 7.65 1.58 4.17
CA ASP A 47 8.25 2.88 3.86
C ASP A 47 7.70 3.48 2.56
N VAL A 48 7.61 2.65 1.51
CA VAL A 48 7.03 3.04 0.22
C VAL A 48 5.55 3.40 0.39
N ALA A 49 4.81 2.65 1.20
CA ALA A 49 3.40 2.91 1.43
C ALA A 49 3.15 4.21 2.23
N LEU A 50 4.02 4.53 3.21
CA LEU A 50 3.99 5.82 3.90
C LEU A 50 4.26 6.99 2.95
N LYS A 51 5.31 6.87 2.12
CA LYS A 51 5.64 7.89 1.10
C LYS A 51 4.50 8.10 0.11
N THR A 52 3.81 7.02 -0.24
CA THR A 52 2.60 7.09 -1.07
C THR A 52 1.48 7.85 -0.38
N ALA A 53 1.27 7.63 0.93
CA ALA A 53 0.26 8.34 1.70
C ALA A 53 0.54 9.86 1.77
N GLU A 54 1.81 10.24 1.95
CA GLU A 54 2.27 11.63 1.89
C GLU A 54 2.05 12.24 0.49
N HIS A 55 2.56 11.57 -0.56
CA HIS A 55 2.51 12.07 -1.93
C HIS A 55 1.07 12.22 -2.46
N ALA A 56 0.22 11.21 -2.20
CA ALA A 56 -1.17 11.21 -2.63
C ALA A 56 -2.10 11.97 -1.68
N GLN A 57 -1.56 12.64 -0.65
CA GLN A 57 -2.31 13.41 0.35
C GLN A 57 -3.48 12.61 0.93
N LEU A 58 -3.24 11.33 1.25
CA LEU A 58 -4.30 10.43 1.70
C LEU A 58 -4.81 10.80 3.09
N VAL A 59 -3.96 11.41 3.90
CA VAL A 59 -4.26 11.75 5.29
C VAL A 59 -3.85 13.17 5.57
N ASP A 60 -4.62 13.85 6.41
CA ASP A 60 -4.23 15.14 6.94
C ASP A 60 -2.94 15.01 7.77
N PRO A 61 -1.98 15.94 7.64
CA PRO A 61 -0.72 15.88 8.39
C PRO A 61 -0.88 15.82 9.93
N GLY A 62 -2.03 16.22 10.47
CA GLY A 62 -2.35 16.14 11.89
C GLY A 62 -2.93 14.79 12.35
N LEU A 63 -3.25 13.87 11.43
CA LEU A 63 -3.83 12.58 11.77
C LEU A 63 -2.76 11.53 12.04
N ARG A 64 -2.98 10.74 13.09
CA ARG A 64 -2.12 9.60 13.41
C ARG A 64 -2.37 8.47 12.42
N ILE A 65 -1.33 8.07 11.70
CA ILE A 65 -1.33 6.85 10.89
C ILE A 65 -0.94 5.67 11.78
N ILE A 66 -1.73 4.60 11.74
CA ILE A 66 -1.46 3.35 12.47
C ILE A 66 -1.42 2.21 11.46
N LEU A 67 -0.31 1.47 11.42
CA LEU A 67 -0.19 0.25 10.63
C LEU A 67 -1.12 -0.82 11.19
N LEU A 68 -2.00 -1.36 10.35
CA LEU A 68 -2.89 -2.48 10.69
C LEU A 68 -2.37 -3.81 10.16
N SER A 69 -1.90 -3.84 8.92
CA SER A 69 -1.35 -5.06 8.31
C SER A 69 -0.35 -4.74 7.21
N ASN A 70 0.59 -5.65 7.02
CA ASN A 70 1.57 -5.63 5.93
C ASN A 70 1.87 -7.06 5.51
N THR A 71 1.21 -7.51 4.45
CA THR A 71 1.21 -8.92 4.03
C THR A 71 1.50 -9.04 2.54
N SER A 72 1.95 -10.21 2.10
CA SER A 72 2.06 -10.47 0.67
C SER A 72 0.70 -10.43 0.01
N GLY A 73 0.59 -9.64 -1.05
CA GLY A 73 -0.57 -9.55 -1.93
C GLY A 73 -0.36 -10.43 -3.15
N LYS A 74 -1.45 -11.02 -3.67
CA LYS A 74 -1.47 -11.59 -5.01
C LYS A 74 -2.27 -10.68 -5.92
N VAL A 75 -1.67 -10.29 -7.03
CA VAL A 75 -2.33 -9.50 -8.08
C VAL A 75 -2.43 -10.40 -9.30
N LYS A 76 -3.65 -10.72 -9.72
CA LYS A 76 -3.87 -11.59 -10.90
C LYS A 76 -3.57 -10.87 -12.21
N ASN A 77 -3.85 -9.57 -12.27
CA ASN A 77 -3.63 -8.73 -13.44
C ASN A 77 -3.02 -7.38 -13.01
N PRO A 78 -1.68 -7.25 -13.01
CA PRO A 78 -0.98 -6.01 -12.66
C PRO A 78 -1.37 -4.83 -13.56
N ASP A 79 -1.64 -5.07 -14.84
CA ASP A 79 -1.97 -4.01 -15.82
C ASP A 79 -3.30 -3.32 -15.49
N ALA A 80 -4.20 -4.00 -14.78
CA ALA A 80 -5.47 -3.44 -14.34
C ALA A 80 -5.33 -2.42 -13.17
N LEU A 81 -4.16 -2.31 -12.56
CA LEU A 81 -3.91 -1.34 -11.49
C LEU A 81 -3.81 0.11 -12.01
N GLY A 82 -3.58 0.28 -13.31
CA GLY A 82 -3.31 1.58 -13.92
C GLY A 82 -1.99 2.17 -13.44
N GLU A 83 -1.89 3.50 -13.48
CA GLU A 83 -0.67 4.20 -13.10
C GLU A 83 -0.43 4.19 -11.58
N PRO A 84 0.82 3.97 -11.14
CA PRO A 84 1.17 4.06 -9.72
C PRO A 84 0.97 5.48 -9.21
N ALA A 85 0.45 5.60 -7.99
CA ALA A 85 0.32 6.86 -7.28
C ALA A 85 1.68 7.41 -6.79
N TYR A 86 2.67 6.52 -6.69
CA TYR A 86 4.04 6.85 -6.30
C TYR A 86 5.03 5.82 -6.87
N VAL A 87 6.17 6.31 -7.33
CA VAL A 87 7.32 5.51 -7.77
C VAL A 87 8.54 5.99 -7.00
N ALA A 88 9.17 5.09 -6.26
CA ALA A 88 10.40 5.37 -5.54
C ALA A 88 11.62 5.32 -6.48
N GLU A 89 12.72 5.93 -6.05
CA GLU A 89 13.99 5.98 -6.80
C GLU A 89 14.57 4.59 -7.11
N ASP A 90 14.34 3.62 -6.23
CA ASP A 90 14.75 2.21 -6.39
C ASP A 90 13.79 1.39 -7.27
N GLY A 91 12.82 2.05 -7.91
CA GLY A 91 11.85 1.43 -8.80
C GLY A 91 10.68 0.75 -8.09
N CYS A 92 10.59 0.80 -6.76
CA CYS A 92 9.39 0.35 -6.05
C CYS A 92 8.18 1.20 -6.43
N LYS A 93 7.05 0.57 -6.72
CA LYS A 93 5.83 1.25 -7.16
C LYS A 93 4.73 1.06 -6.14
N ALA A 94 3.79 2.00 -6.10
CA ALA A 94 2.67 1.92 -5.18
C ALA A 94 1.37 2.45 -5.77
N TRP A 95 0.28 1.74 -5.48
CA TRP A 95 -1.08 2.08 -5.89
C TRP A 95 -1.97 2.23 -4.68
N VAL A 96 -2.82 3.25 -4.68
CA VAL A 96 -3.84 3.44 -3.65
C VAL A 96 -5.08 2.66 -4.07
N ILE A 97 -5.26 1.48 -3.48
CA ILE A 97 -6.39 0.59 -3.81
C ILE A 97 -7.61 0.85 -2.92
N ARG A 98 -7.45 1.62 -1.83
CA ARG A 98 -8.55 2.14 -1.02
C ARG A 98 -8.14 3.46 -0.38
N ARG A 99 -8.98 4.49 -0.51
CA ARG A 99 -8.79 5.80 0.11
C ARG A 99 -9.52 5.90 1.46
N PRO A 100 -9.10 6.77 2.38
CA PRO A 100 -9.87 7.03 3.60
C PRO A 100 -11.28 7.54 3.26
N GLY A 101 -12.28 7.13 4.04
CA GLY A 101 -13.65 7.65 3.94
C GLY A 101 -14.51 7.06 2.81
N THR A 102 -13.96 6.21 1.93
CA THR A 102 -14.74 5.59 0.84
C THR A 102 -15.64 4.42 1.28
N ASP A 103 -15.68 4.10 2.59
CA ASP A 103 -16.56 3.09 3.18
C ASP A 103 -17.97 3.64 3.47
N HIS A 104 -18.57 4.36 2.51
CA HIS A 104 -20.01 4.62 2.59
C HIS A 104 -20.77 3.32 2.28
N PRO A 105 -21.72 2.89 3.14
CA PRO A 105 -22.55 1.71 2.91
C PRO A 105 -23.57 2.05 1.82
N GLY A 106 -23.21 1.96 0.55
CA GLY A 106 -24.12 2.34 -0.54
C GLY A 106 -23.79 1.83 -1.92
N THR A 107 -22.54 1.51 -2.25
CA THR A 107 -22.18 1.09 -3.61
C THR A 107 -21.05 0.07 -3.62
N HIS A 108 -21.34 -1.13 -3.14
CA HIS A 108 -20.54 -2.30 -3.51
C HIS A 108 -20.93 -2.75 -4.93
N LYS A 109 -20.26 -2.21 -5.95
CA LYS A 109 -19.85 -3.08 -7.06
C LYS A 109 -18.56 -3.75 -6.61
N LYS A 110 -18.66 -5.02 -6.22
CA LYS A 110 -17.49 -5.88 -6.04
C LYS A 110 -16.71 -5.87 -7.35
N PRO A 111 -15.40 -5.56 -7.36
CA PRO A 111 -14.55 -6.04 -8.44
C PRO A 111 -14.54 -7.57 -8.32
N SER A 112 -15.06 -8.25 -9.34
CA SER A 112 -14.86 -9.68 -9.51
C SER A 112 -13.37 -9.89 -9.79
N PHE A 113 -12.65 -10.50 -8.85
CA PHE A 113 -11.25 -10.90 -8.99
C PHE A 113 -11.12 -12.36 -9.43
#